data_AF-A0A9W7D7C8-F1
#
_entry.id   AF-A0A9W7D7C8-F1
#
_cell.length_a   1.000
_cell.length_b   1.000
_cell.length_c   1.000
_cell.angle_alpha   90.00
_cell.angle_beta   90.00
_cell.angle_gamma   90.00
#
_symmetry.space_group_name_H-M   'P 1'
#
loop_
_entity.id
_entity.type
_entity.pdbx_description
1 polymer ?
#
loop_
_entity_poly.entity_id
_entity_poly.type
_entity_poly.pdbx_seq_one_letter_code
_entity_poly.pdbx_strand_id
1 'polypeptide(L)'
;MRPALPTGFALRRDLLRAWSFRDMLDVLRTNTAEPPSSTKELAELRVQNTKLTRDNEALLRRVESVLADSTRFEHDLATVVCERDEWKRHATKTSELVASFRNTVCVLELRLRESTRQANRRVDSCQQLVGHLRRMVDQRDKDLKPMSEVLAERDVAYSALQGVASPYFEQVQAAAAVISSGGADRALWFANQMIDNQCRLV
;
A
#
# COMPACT_ATOMS: atom_id res chain seq x y z
N MET A 1 -41.75 18.66 -78.24
CA MET A 1 -40.89 17.52 -77.88
C MET A 1 -39.53 17.73 -78.52
N ARG A 2 -38.45 17.84 -77.73
CA ARG A 2 -37.08 17.99 -78.23
C ARG A 2 -36.54 16.58 -78.55
N PRO A 3 -36.00 16.28 -79.73
CA PRO A 3 -35.39 14.98 -79.96
C PRO A 3 -34.15 14.83 -79.09
N ALA A 4 -33.98 13.67 -78.46
CA ALA A 4 -32.78 13.34 -77.72
C ALA A 4 -31.58 13.28 -78.67
N LEU A 5 -30.48 13.93 -78.29
CA LEU A 5 -29.21 13.84 -79.02
C LEU A 5 -28.75 12.37 -79.04
N PRO A 6 -28.49 11.78 -80.22
CA PRO A 6 -28.05 10.41 -80.32
C PRO A 6 -26.66 10.26 -79.69
N THR A 7 -26.56 9.42 -78.68
CA THR A 7 -25.31 9.03 -78.00
C THR A 7 -24.33 8.49 -79.03
N GLY A 8 -23.01 8.73 -78.85
CA GLY A 8 -21.97 8.42 -79.84
C GLY A 8 -21.93 6.99 -80.39
N PHE A 9 -22.58 6.03 -79.72
CA PHE A 9 -22.80 4.67 -80.21
C PHE A 9 -23.74 4.57 -81.44
N ALA A 10 -24.82 5.36 -81.47
CA ALA A 10 -25.79 5.36 -82.58
C ALA A 10 -25.17 5.95 -83.85
N LEU A 11 -24.50 7.10 -83.71
CA LEU A 11 -23.77 7.76 -84.79
C LEU A 11 -22.71 6.83 -85.42
N ARG A 12 -21.94 6.13 -84.59
CA ARG A 12 -20.89 5.23 -85.06
C ARG A 12 -21.45 4.04 -85.83
N ARG A 13 -22.60 3.50 -85.40
CA ARG A 13 -23.27 2.39 -86.10
C ARG A 13 -23.80 2.81 -87.47
N ASP A 14 -24.36 4.00 -87.57
CA ASP A 14 -25.01 4.48 -88.79
C ASP A 14 -23.98 4.94 -89.84
N LEU A 15 -22.82 5.45 -89.42
CA LEU A 15 -21.67 5.72 -90.30
C LEU A 15 -21.08 4.45 -90.92
N LEU A 16 -21.01 3.36 -90.15
CA LEU A 16 -20.52 2.07 -90.63
C LEU A 16 -21.48 1.38 -91.62
N ARG A 17 -22.74 1.82 -91.67
CA ARG A 17 -23.77 1.31 -92.60
C ARG A 17 -23.92 2.15 -93.86
N ALA A 18 -23.22 3.27 -93.96
CA ALA A 18 -23.27 4.14 -95.13
C ALA A 18 -22.47 3.53 -96.30
N TRP A 19 -23.11 3.43 -97.46
CA TRP A 19 -22.55 2.77 -98.65
C TRP A 19 -21.84 3.74 -99.60
N SER A 20 -21.93 5.04 -99.32
CA SER A 20 -21.24 6.08 -100.06
C SER A 20 -20.78 7.21 -99.13
N PHE A 21 -19.80 7.99 -99.59
CA PHE A 21 -19.37 9.21 -98.90
C PHE A 21 -20.53 10.20 -98.70
N ARG A 22 -21.51 10.20 -99.62
CA ARG A 22 -22.70 11.04 -99.51
C ARG A 22 -23.64 10.56 -98.41
N ASP A 23 -23.83 9.26 -98.28
CA ASP A 23 -24.63 8.69 -97.18
C ASP A 23 -23.96 8.93 -95.82
N MET A 24 -22.61 8.85 -95.76
CA MET A 24 -21.88 9.23 -94.55
C MET A 24 -22.08 10.71 -94.21
N LEU A 25 -22.05 11.61 -95.20
CA LEU A 25 -22.29 13.03 -94.97
C LEU A 25 -23.73 13.32 -94.51
N ASP A 26 -24.72 12.60 -95.01
CA ASP A 26 -26.11 12.74 -94.57
C ASP A 26 -26.31 12.19 -93.15
N VAL A 27 -25.66 11.08 -92.80
CA VAL A 27 -25.62 10.59 -91.40
C VAL A 27 -24.95 11.63 -90.49
N LEU A 28 -23.86 12.29 -90.90
CA LEU A 28 -23.27 13.36 -90.09
C LEU A 28 -24.20 14.56 -89.96
N ARG A 29 -24.81 15.02 -91.05
CA ARG A 29 -25.72 16.20 -91.06
C ARG A 29 -26.98 15.99 -90.22
N THR A 30 -27.55 14.80 -90.25
CA THR A 30 -28.72 14.43 -89.45
C THR A 30 -28.41 14.32 -87.96
N ASN A 31 -27.15 14.03 -87.61
CA ASN A 31 -26.70 13.88 -86.22
C ASN A 31 -26.04 15.15 -85.66
N THR A 32 -25.70 16.13 -86.49
CA THR A 32 -25.31 17.47 -86.02
C THR A 32 -26.55 18.24 -85.60
N ALA A 33 -26.59 18.68 -84.34
CA ALA A 33 -27.64 19.59 -83.87
C ALA A 33 -27.73 20.81 -84.80
N GLU A 34 -28.94 21.13 -85.25
CA GLU A 34 -29.22 22.30 -86.08
C GLU A 34 -28.61 23.56 -85.42
N PRO A 35 -27.84 24.39 -86.15
CA PRO A 35 -27.30 25.61 -85.60
C PRO A 35 -28.46 26.51 -85.13
N PRO A 36 -28.35 27.22 -83.99
CA PRO A 36 -29.47 28.00 -83.46
C PRO A 36 -29.94 28.99 -84.52
N SER A 37 -31.17 28.81 -84.99
CA SER A 37 -31.72 29.54 -86.13
C SER A 37 -32.16 30.96 -85.77
N SER A 38 -32.14 31.31 -84.48
CA SER A 38 -32.44 32.65 -83.94
C SER A 38 -31.27 33.19 -83.11
N THR A 39 -30.83 34.42 -83.42
CA THR A 39 -29.76 35.13 -82.70
C THR A 39 -30.05 35.28 -81.21
N LYS A 40 -31.33 35.30 -80.82
CA LYS A 40 -31.80 35.38 -79.43
C LYS A 40 -31.52 34.10 -78.64
N GLU A 41 -31.80 32.94 -79.23
CA GLU A 41 -31.52 31.64 -78.60
C GLU A 41 -30.02 31.41 -78.43
N LEU A 42 -29.22 31.86 -79.39
CA LEU A 42 -27.76 31.75 -79.35
C LEU A 42 -27.16 32.63 -78.23
N ALA A 43 -27.74 33.79 -77.96
CA ALA A 43 -27.38 34.65 -76.83
C ALA A 43 -27.77 34.03 -75.47
N GLU A 44 -28.96 33.46 -75.36
CA GLU A 44 -29.43 32.78 -74.14
C GLU A 44 -28.58 31.55 -73.80
N LEU A 45 -28.23 30.74 -74.81
CA LEU A 45 -27.34 29.59 -74.63
C LEU A 45 -25.94 30.01 -74.18
N ARG A 46 -25.40 31.13 -74.69
CA ARG A 46 -24.12 31.68 -74.22
C ARG A 46 -24.19 32.10 -72.75
N VAL A 47 -25.25 32.80 -72.34
CA VAL A 47 -25.46 33.18 -70.94
C VAL A 47 -25.56 31.94 -70.04
N GLN A 48 -26.35 30.93 -70.43
CA GLN A 48 -26.46 29.67 -69.70
C GLN A 48 -25.11 28.94 -69.59
N ASN A 49 -24.34 28.89 -70.67
CA ASN A 49 -23.03 28.26 -70.66
C ASN A 49 -22.09 28.97 -69.67
N THR A 50 -22.02 30.32 -69.70
CA THR A 50 -21.22 31.06 -68.72
C THR A 50 -21.70 30.88 -67.27
N LYS A 51 -23.01 30.69 -67.05
CA LYS A 51 -23.55 30.40 -65.71
C LYS A 51 -23.09 29.02 -65.24
N LEU A 52 -23.25 28.00 -66.08
CA LEU A 52 -22.80 26.64 -65.79
C LEU A 52 -21.28 26.57 -65.55
N THR A 53 -20.47 27.35 -66.28
CA THR A 53 -19.03 27.43 -66.02
C THR A 53 -18.74 27.93 -64.61
N ARG A 54 -19.38 29.04 -64.18
CA ARG A 54 -19.19 29.58 -62.83
C ARG A 54 -19.69 28.64 -61.74
N ASP A 55 -20.84 28.00 -61.96
CA ASP A 55 -21.40 27.03 -61.02
C ASP A 55 -20.49 25.80 -60.89
N ASN A 56 -19.93 25.30 -62.00
CA ASN A 56 -18.94 24.21 -61.98
C ASN A 56 -17.65 24.58 -61.25
N GLU A 57 -17.11 25.79 -61.48
CA GLU A 57 -15.95 26.29 -60.75
C GLU A 57 -16.22 26.42 -59.24
N ALA A 58 -17.43 26.84 -58.86
CA ALA A 58 -17.84 26.91 -57.47
C ALA A 58 -17.96 25.52 -56.83
N LEU A 59 -18.48 24.54 -57.56
CA LEU A 59 -18.55 23.15 -57.11
C LEU A 59 -17.15 22.54 -56.94
N LEU A 60 -16.25 22.76 -57.89
CA LEU A 60 -14.85 22.30 -57.81
C LEU A 60 -14.16 22.84 -56.54
N ARG A 61 -14.27 24.15 -56.27
CA ARG A 61 -13.71 24.75 -55.04
C ARG A 61 -14.30 24.15 -53.76
N ARG A 62 -15.60 23.82 -53.75
CA ARG A 62 -16.22 23.14 -52.61
C ARG A 62 -15.71 21.72 -52.43
N VAL A 63 -15.54 20.97 -53.52
CA VAL A 63 -14.96 19.63 -53.49
C VAL A 63 -13.51 19.67 -52.98
N GLU A 64 -12.70 20.61 -53.47
CA GLU A 64 -11.32 20.81 -53.01
C GLU A 64 -11.26 21.14 -51.50
N SER A 65 -12.16 22.02 -51.02
CA SER A 65 -12.27 22.33 -49.59
C SER A 65 -12.62 21.10 -48.76
N VAL A 66 -13.62 20.31 -49.19
CA VAL A 66 -14.03 19.09 -48.47
C VAL A 66 -12.92 18.05 -48.48
N LEU A 67 -12.15 17.93 -49.57
CA LEU A 67 -10.98 17.04 -49.62
C LEU A 67 -9.86 17.51 -48.68
N ALA A 68 -9.62 18.83 -48.60
CA ALA A 68 -8.65 19.39 -47.66
C ALA A 68 -9.09 19.15 -46.20
N ASP A 69 -10.37 19.29 -45.90
CA ASP A 69 -10.90 18.98 -44.57
C ASP A 69 -10.84 17.48 -44.27
N SER A 70 -11.14 16.62 -45.24
CA SER A 70 -11.02 15.16 -45.08
C SER A 70 -9.61 14.73 -44.73
N THR A 71 -8.59 15.28 -45.42
CA THR A 71 -7.18 14.94 -45.12
C THR A 71 -6.74 15.47 -43.76
N ARG A 72 -7.25 16.63 -43.32
CA ARG A 72 -7.04 17.14 -41.96
C ARG A 72 -7.67 16.22 -40.92
N PHE A 73 -8.93 15.83 -41.10
CA PHE A 73 -9.60 14.92 -40.18
C PHE A 73 -8.93 13.54 -40.12
N GLU A 74 -8.44 13.01 -41.24
CA GLU A 74 -7.68 11.76 -41.25
C GLU A 74 -6.39 11.89 -40.41
N HIS A 75 -5.68 13.02 -40.53
CA HIS A 75 -4.50 13.27 -39.71
C HIS A 75 -4.84 13.40 -38.23
N ASP A 76 -5.86 14.20 -37.89
CA ASP A 76 -6.32 14.36 -36.51
C ASP A 76 -6.78 13.02 -35.91
N LEU A 77 -7.46 12.19 -36.68
CA LEU A 77 -7.90 10.87 -36.23
C LEU A 77 -6.72 9.93 -36.01
N ALA A 78 -5.67 10.00 -36.85
CA ALA A 78 -4.44 9.26 -36.64
C ALA A 78 -3.72 9.67 -35.34
N THR A 79 -3.64 10.98 -35.04
CA THR A 79 -3.01 11.46 -33.79
C THR A 79 -3.78 11.00 -32.55
N VAL A 80 -5.12 11.16 -32.54
CA VAL A 80 -5.97 10.72 -31.43
C VAL A 80 -5.91 9.21 -31.22
N VAL A 81 -5.81 8.42 -32.28
CA VAL A 81 -5.63 6.95 -32.17
C VAL A 81 -4.30 6.61 -31.52
N CYS A 82 -3.21 7.28 -31.92
CA CYS A 82 -1.89 7.11 -31.31
C CYS A 82 -1.90 7.45 -29.82
N GLU A 83 -2.46 8.59 -29.43
CA GLU A 83 -2.59 9.00 -28.03
C GLU A 83 -3.41 8.00 -27.23
N ARG A 84 -4.55 7.56 -27.76
CA ARG A 84 -5.40 6.56 -27.10
C ARG A 84 -4.66 5.24 -26.88
N ASP A 85 -3.82 4.81 -27.83
CA ASP A 85 -3.03 3.60 -27.67
C ASP A 85 -1.87 3.77 -26.68
N GLU A 86 -1.32 4.99 -26.52
CA GLU A 86 -0.42 5.34 -25.41
C GLU A 86 -1.12 5.26 -24.06
N TRP A 87 -2.29 5.87 -23.93
CA TRP A 87 -3.09 5.81 -22.70
C TRP A 87 -3.45 4.38 -22.32
N LYS A 88 -3.81 3.54 -23.30
CA LYS A 88 -4.02 2.11 -23.08
C LYS A 88 -2.77 1.42 -22.53
N ARG A 89 -1.60 1.67 -23.12
CA ARG A 89 -0.32 1.11 -22.62
C ARG A 89 0.02 1.61 -21.20
N HIS A 90 -0.31 2.85 -20.87
CA HIS A 90 -0.13 3.37 -19.51
C HIS A 90 -1.12 2.73 -18.52
N ALA A 91 -2.38 2.55 -18.92
CA ALA A 91 -3.39 1.89 -18.11
C ALA A 91 -3.04 0.42 -17.81
N THR A 92 -2.50 -0.32 -18.79
CA THR A 92 -2.07 -1.71 -18.56
C THR A 92 -0.90 -1.78 -17.60
N LYS A 93 0.15 -0.96 -17.79
CA LYS A 93 1.32 -0.90 -16.90
C LYS A 93 0.93 -0.53 -15.47
N THR A 94 0.05 0.45 -15.29
CA THR A 94 -0.43 0.84 -13.95
C THR A 94 -1.26 -0.26 -13.31
N SER A 95 -2.09 -0.96 -14.07
CA SER A 95 -2.82 -2.14 -13.58
C SER A 95 -1.88 -3.26 -13.12
N GLU A 96 -0.83 -3.56 -13.88
CA GLU A 96 0.20 -4.55 -13.51
C GLU A 96 0.94 -4.15 -12.23
N LEU A 97 1.32 -2.88 -12.11
CA LEU A 97 1.96 -2.33 -10.92
C LEU A 97 1.06 -2.46 -9.69
N VAL A 98 -0.22 -2.10 -9.82
CA VAL A 98 -1.22 -2.25 -8.75
C VAL A 98 -1.39 -3.71 -8.34
N ALA A 99 -1.44 -4.63 -9.31
CA ALA A 99 -1.51 -6.07 -9.01
C ALA A 99 -0.26 -6.57 -8.27
N SER A 100 0.93 -6.13 -8.68
CA SER A 100 2.19 -6.45 -8.01
C SER A 100 2.20 -5.93 -6.56
N PHE A 101 1.82 -4.67 -6.34
CA PHE A 101 1.72 -4.10 -4.99
C PHE A 101 0.70 -4.84 -4.12
N ARG A 102 -0.44 -5.22 -4.68
CA ARG A 102 -1.44 -6.01 -3.95
C ARG A 102 -0.87 -7.36 -3.50
N ASN A 103 -0.09 -8.02 -4.36
CA ASN A 103 0.56 -9.29 -4.02
C ASN A 103 1.60 -9.12 -2.91
N THR A 104 2.44 -8.07 -2.98
CA THR A 104 3.44 -7.82 -1.93
C THR A 104 2.79 -7.48 -0.60
N VAL A 105 1.74 -6.66 -0.57
CA VAL A 105 0.95 -6.38 0.63
C VAL A 105 0.37 -7.67 1.23
N CYS A 106 -0.23 -8.53 0.40
CA CYS A 106 -0.78 -9.82 0.87
C CYS A 106 0.29 -10.70 1.54
N VAL A 107 1.48 -10.80 0.93
CA VAL A 107 2.61 -11.55 1.52
C VAL A 107 3.08 -10.92 2.84
N LEU A 108 3.17 -9.59 2.90
CA LEU A 108 3.59 -8.88 4.11
C LEU A 108 2.58 -9.04 5.24
N GLU A 109 1.28 -8.96 4.97
CA GLU A 109 0.24 -9.21 5.95
C GLU A 109 0.32 -10.63 6.52
N LEU A 110 0.54 -11.63 5.65
CA LEU A 110 0.71 -13.02 6.09
C LEU A 110 1.92 -13.18 7.01
N ARG A 111 3.06 -12.58 6.65
CA ARG A 111 4.27 -12.58 7.49
C ARG A 111 4.04 -11.90 8.83
N LEU A 112 3.33 -10.77 8.85
CA LEU A 112 3.01 -10.05 10.09
C LEU A 112 2.11 -10.88 11.01
N ARG A 113 1.08 -11.53 10.44
CA ARG A 113 0.20 -12.45 11.19
C ARG A 113 1.00 -13.60 11.80
N GLU A 114 1.92 -14.20 11.06
CA GLU A 114 2.73 -15.31 11.57
C GLU A 114 3.73 -14.86 12.65
N SER A 115 4.41 -13.74 12.45
CA SER A 115 5.29 -13.14 13.46
C SER A 115 4.53 -12.82 14.75
N THR A 116 3.32 -12.29 14.63
CA THR A 116 2.46 -11.99 15.78
C THR A 116 2.04 -13.27 16.52
N ARG A 117 1.67 -14.34 15.79
CA ARG A 117 1.36 -15.64 16.40
C ARG A 117 2.57 -16.20 17.15
N GLN A 118 3.76 -16.12 16.57
CA GLN A 118 4.98 -16.59 17.22
C GLN A 118 5.30 -15.78 18.49
N ALA A 119 5.16 -14.46 18.44
CA ALA A 119 5.33 -13.59 19.60
C ALA A 119 4.34 -13.95 20.71
N ASN A 120 3.07 -14.16 20.39
CA ASN A 120 2.04 -14.57 21.35
C ASN A 120 2.40 -15.91 22.01
N ARG A 121 2.80 -16.93 21.24
CA ARG A 121 3.25 -18.22 21.81
C ARG A 121 4.41 -18.05 22.82
N ARG A 122 5.35 -17.14 22.54
CA ARG A 122 6.46 -16.83 23.45
C ARG A 122 5.96 -16.15 24.73
N VAL A 123 5.05 -15.17 24.60
CA VAL A 123 4.43 -14.49 25.73
C VAL A 123 3.67 -15.48 26.61
N ASP A 124 2.86 -16.36 26.02
CA ASP A 124 2.10 -17.39 26.74
C ASP A 124 3.03 -18.32 27.53
N SER A 125 4.13 -18.77 26.91
CA SER A 125 5.15 -19.59 27.58
C SER A 125 5.82 -18.85 28.75
N CYS A 126 6.21 -17.59 28.55
CA CYS A 126 6.77 -16.76 29.62
C CYS A 126 5.76 -16.54 30.76
N GLN A 127 4.48 -16.32 30.44
CA GLN A 127 3.42 -16.16 31.44
C GLN A 127 3.24 -17.44 32.28
N GLN A 128 3.27 -18.62 31.65
CA GLN A 128 3.23 -19.89 32.37
C GLN A 128 4.42 -20.05 33.33
N LEU A 129 5.63 -19.73 32.86
CA LEU A 129 6.85 -19.79 33.68
C LEU A 129 6.80 -18.80 34.85
N VAL A 130 6.39 -17.55 34.61
CA VAL A 130 6.19 -16.54 35.67
C VAL A 130 5.14 -17.01 36.67
N GLY A 131 4.04 -17.59 36.22
CA GLY A 131 3.01 -18.16 37.09
C GLY A 131 3.50 -19.35 37.92
N HIS A 132 4.44 -20.14 37.40
CA HIS A 132 5.10 -21.20 38.15
C HIS A 132 6.07 -20.64 39.21
N LEU A 133 6.94 -19.71 38.80
CA LEU A 133 7.91 -19.07 39.71
C LEU A 133 7.21 -18.32 40.84
N ARG A 134 6.11 -17.61 40.56
CA ARG A 134 5.31 -16.94 41.59
C ARG A 134 4.82 -17.94 42.65
N ARG A 135 4.27 -19.09 42.22
CA ARG A 135 3.83 -20.14 43.15
C ARG A 135 4.99 -20.72 43.97
N MET A 136 6.19 -20.85 43.40
CA MET A 136 7.36 -21.28 44.16
C MET A 136 7.77 -20.27 45.21
N VAL A 137 7.78 -18.97 44.87
CA VAL A 137 8.07 -17.89 45.82
C VAL A 137 7.03 -17.88 46.94
N ASP A 138 5.74 -17.92 46.60
CA ASP A 138 4.66 -17.97 47.60
C ASP A 138 4.81 -19.18 48.55
N GLN A 139 5.28 -20.32 48.05
CA GLN A 139 5.54 -21.50 48.88
C GLN A 139 6.75 -21.28 49.78
N ARG A 140 7.85 -20.72 49.26
CA ARG A 140 9.04 -20.42 50.06
C ARG A 140 8.75 -19.39 51.14
N ASP A 141 7.94 -18.38 50.86
CA ASP A 141 7.54 -17.37 51.85
C ASP A 141 6.72 -18.01 52.98
N LYS A 142 5.83 -18.96 52.66
CA LYS A 142 5.10 -19.74 53.67
C LYS A 142 6.03 -20.61 54.52
N ASP A 143 7.07 -21.20 53.92
CA ASP A 143 8.04 -22.04 54.61
C ASP A 143 8.98 -21.20 55.51
N LEU A 144 9.36 -19.99 55.06
CA LEU A 144 10.29 -19.09 55.77
C LEU A 144 9.66 -18.39 56.98
N LYS A 145 8.39 -18.03 56.89
CA LYS A 145 7.68 -17.33 57.97
C LYS A 145 7.72 -18.04 59.34
N PRO A 146 7.41 -19.34 59.48
CA PRO A 146 7.50 -20.01 60.76
C PRO A 146 8.96 -20.15 61.24
N MET A 147 9.92 -20.31 60.32
CA MET A 147 11.34 -20.39 60.67
C MET A 147 11.86 -19.07 61.26
N SER A 148 11.44 -17.93 60.72
CA SER A 148 11.81 -16.63 61.28
C SER A 148 11.16 -16.39 62.65
N GLU A 149 9.92 -16.85 62.86
CA GLU A 149 9.25 -16.82 64.17
C GLU A 149 10.02 -17.63 65.21
N VAL A 150 10.44 -18.87 64.88
CA VAL A 150 11.24 -19.72 65.78
C VAL A 150 12.60 -19.11 66.10
N LEU A 151 13.27 -18.48 65.11
CA LEU A 151 14.53 -17.81 65.35
C LEU A 151 14.37 -16.62 66.31
N ALA A 152 13.30 -15.83 66.16
CA ALA A 152 13.01 -14.74 67.08
C ALA A 152 12.76 -15.24 68.52
N GLU A 153 12.04 -16.35 68.69
CA GLU A 153 11.86 -16.98 70.01
C GLU A 153 13.19 -17.46 70.61
N ARG A 154 14.07 -18.03 69.78
CA ARG A 154 15.42 -18.44 70.19
C ARG A 154 16.24 -17.23 70.63
N ASP A 155 16.21 -16.13 69.89
CA ASP A 155 16.95 -14.91 70.23
C ASP A 155 16.51 -14.33 71.58
N VAL A 156 15.21 -14.35 71.88
CA VAL A 156 14.67 -13.97 73.21
C VAL A 156 15.20 -14.90 74.30
N ALA A 157 15.18 -16.22 74.07
CA ALA A 157 15.68 -17.18 75.05
C ALA A 157 17.20 -17.04 75.29
N TYR A 158 17.98 -16.86 74.24
CA TYR A 158 19.42 -16.62 74.35
C TYR A 158 19.73 -15.31 75.09
N SER A 159 18.99 -14.24 74.80
CA SER A 159 19.12 -12.97 75.51
C SER A 159 18.82 -13.11 77.00
N ALA A 160 17.77 -13.86 77.36
CA ALA A 160 17.46 -14.16 78.75
C ALA A 160 18.57 -14.98 79.43
N LEU A 161 19.06 -16.04 78.78
CA LEU A 161 20.16 -16.85 79.31
C LEU A 161 21.45 -16.04 79.46
N GLN A 162 21.77 -15.16 78.51
CA GLN A 162 22.92 -14.27 78.59
C GLN A 162 22.76 -13.28 79.75
N GLY A 163 21.57 -12.70 79.93
CA GLY A 163 21.27 -11.81 81.06
C GLY A 163 21.46 -12.48 82.42
N VAL A 164 21.19 -13.78 82.53
CA VAL A 164 21.46 -14.57 83.74
C VAL A 164 22.94 -14.93 83.85
N ALA A 165 23.58 -15.40 82.78
CA ALA A 165 24.96 -15.91 82.82
C ALA A 165 26.02 -14.81 82.99
N SER A 166 25.80 -13.62 82.42
CA SER A 166 26.75 -12.49 82.47
C SER A 166 27.15 -12.09 83.91
N PRO A 167 26.21 -11.81 84.83
CA PRO A 167 26.58 -11.43 86.19
C PRO A 167 27.29 -12.55 86.94
N TYR A 168 26.92 -13.82 86.72
CA TYR A 168 27.65 -14.95 87.32
C TYR A 168 29.10 -15.02 86.82
N PHE A 169 29.32 -14.81 85.53
CA PHE A 169 30.67 -14.82 84.96
C PHE A 169 31.52 -13.66 85.48
N GLU A 170 30.96 -12.45 85.57
CA GLU A 170 31.62 -11.29 86.18
C GLU A 170 31.96 -11.54 87.65
N GLN A 171 31.04 -12.13 88.41
CA GLN A 171 31.25 -12.51 89.80
C GLN A 171 32.41 -13.51 89.95
N VAL A 172 32.48 -14.53 89.09
CA VAL A 172 33.58 -15.51 89.09
C VAL A 172 34.92 -14.86 88.74
N GLN A 173 34.94 -13.95 87.76
CA GLN A 173 36.16 -13.21 87.42
C GLN A 173 36.61 -12.28 88.55
N ALA A 174 35.69 -11.55 89.17
CA ALA A 174 35.96 -10.69 90.31
C ALA A 174 36.49 -11.49 91.51
N ALA A 175 35.89 -12.65 91.80
CA ALA A 175 36.38 -13.57 92.84
C ALA A 175 37.81 -14.04 92.55
N ALA A 176 38.08 -14.47 91.32
CA ALA A 176 39.41 -14.90 90.89
C ALA A 176 40.45 -13.78 91.05
N ALA A 177 40.11 -12.54 90.68
CA ALA A 177 41.00 -11.39 90.82
C ALA A 177 41.32 -11.07 92.30
N VAL A 178 40.32 -11.15 93.20
CA VAL A 178 40.54 -10.94 94.65
C VAL A 178 41.46 -12.02 95.22
N ILE A 179 41.24 -13.29 94.85
CA ILE A 179 42.10 -14.41 95.28
C ILE A 179 43.54 -14.22 94.78
N SER A 180 43.71 -13.83 93.50
CA SER A 180 45.04 -13.57 92.93
C SER A 180 45.77 -12.38 93.58
N SER A 181 45.07 -11.46 94.23
CA SER A 181 45.68 -10.31 94.92
C SER A 181 46.31 -10.63 96.30
N GLY A 182 46.15 -11.86 96.79
CA GLY A 182 46.89 -12.39 97.96
C GLY A 182 46.45 -11.89 99.35
N GLY A 183 45.40 -11.06 99.46
CA GLY A 183 44.91 -10.55 100.75
C GLY A 183 43.78 -11.41 101.34
N ALA A 184 44.06 -12.18 102.40
CA ALA A 184 43.10 -13.07 103.06
C ALA A 184 41.84 -12.34 103.59
N ASP A 185 42.01 -11.17 104.21
CA ASP A 185 40.88 -10.36 104.72
C ASP A 185 39.98 -9.83 103.60
N ARG A 186 40.57 -9.54 102.43
CA ARG A 186 39.85 -9.04 101.25
C ARG A 186 39.04 -10.14 100.59
N ALA A 187 39.56 -11.36 100.56
CA ALA A 187 38.84 -12.54 100.08
C ALA A 187 37.65 -12.89 100.98
N LEU A 188 37.82 -12.83 102.31
CA LEU A 188 36.73 -13.06 103.27
C LEU A 188 35.64 -11.99 103.18
N TRP A 189 36.01 -10.71 103.07
CA TRP A 189 35.03 -9.62 102.87
C TRP A 189 34.23 -9.82 101.57
N PHE A 190 34.91 -10.14 100.47
CA PHE A 190 34.26 -10.39 99.18
C PHE A 190 33.32 -11.60 99.23
N ALA A 191 33.70 -12.69 99.92
CA ALA A 191 32.86 -13.86 100.10
C ALA A 191 31.58 -13.54 100.89
N ASN A 192 31.66 -12.77 101.97
CA ASN A 192 30.47 -12.32 102.73
C ASN A 192 29.56 -11.42 101.86
N GLN A 193 30.15 -10.50 101.09
CA GLN A 193 29.41 -9.65 100.14
C GLN A 193 28.67 -10.48 99.07
N MET A 194 29.31 -11.53 98.56
CA MET A 194 28.71 -12.45 97.59
C MET A 194 27.54 -13.24 98.18
N ILE A 195 27.68 -13.75 99.41
CA ILE A 195 26.62 -14.45 100.13
C ILE A 195 25.42 -13.52 100.35
N ASP A 196 25.67 -12.28 100.81
CA ASP A 196 24.61 -11.29 101.02
C ASP A 196 23.88 -10.91 99.72
N ASN A 197 24.60 -10.79 98.61
CA ASN A 197 24.01 -10.51 97.29
C ASN A 197 23.17 -11.70 96.76
N GLN A 198 23.60 -12.94 97.00
CA GLN A 198 22.83 -14.13 96.64
C GLN A 198 21.55 -14.27 97.47
N CYS A 199 21.59 -13.92 98.77
CA CYS A 199 20.41 -13.93 99.64
C CYS A 199 19.38 -12.84 99.29
N ARG A 200 19.75 -11.80 98.52
CA ARG A 200 18.84 -10.71 98.08
C ARG A 200 18.10 -10.99 96.76
N LEU A 201 18.53 -12.00 96.00
CA LEU A 201 17.95 -12.36 94.71
C LEU A 201 16.87 -13.48 94.80
N VAL A 202 16.56 -13.93 96.03
CA VAL A 202 15.48 -14.88 96.38
C VAL A 202 14.33 -14.11 97.01
#